data_AF-A0A7V8YFE7-F1
#
_entry.id   AF-A0A7V8YFE7-F1
#
_cell.length_a   1.000
_cell.length_b   1.000
_cell.length_c   1.000
_cell.angle_alpha   90.00
_cell.angle_beta   90.00
_cell.angle_gamma   90.00
#
_symmetry.space_group_name_H-M   'P 1'
#
loop_
_entity.id
_entity.type
_entity.pdbx_description
1 polymer ?
#
loop_
_entity_poly.entity_id
_entity_poly.type
_entity_poly.pdbx_seq_one_letter_code
_entity_poly.pdbx_strand_id
1 'polypeptide(L)'
;NLASSLAGSVAAVLPVWSLVAETVACGRLREADAATVTTIAELSDEERAMLFMSVDDFSTRPEGPAPLARRRLQDLLAHAGARRAVDVARSGARGAARLTAALDDISGRRALEEAIDRLAERADVLRASRMLADAWNAAHDDYAVGEPLRDAVASLRHRPEVHRLEEARALDALDAGSVALADGDERLARAVLTREVPTDLDLDAAIDRWREIENLTGDLHAKHVAQVVTRSLTLQRGRP
;
A
#
# COMPACT_ATOMS: atom_id res chain seq x y z
N ASN A 1 8.95 -6.74 -9.43
CA ASN A 1 9.27 -5.76 -8.37
C ASN A 1 8.02 -4.92 -8.08
N LEU A 2 7.38 -5.16 -6.93
CA LEU A 2 6.13 -4.53 -6.49
C LEU A 2 6.26 -2.99 -6.45
N ALA A 3 7.44 -2.50 -6.08
CA ALA A 3 7.77 -1.07 -6.07
C ALA A 3 7.72 -0.44 -7.47
N SER A 4 8.13 -1.17 -8.52
CA SER A 4 8.10 -0.68 -9.91
C SER A 4 6.68 -0.71 -10.50
N SER A 5 5.88 -1.71 -10.12
CA SER A 5 4.46 -1.83 -10.51
C SER A 5 3.58 -0.77 -9.82
N LEU A 6 3.85 -0.47 -8.55
CA LEU A 6 3.23 0.63 -7.81
C LEU A 6 3.70 1.98 -8.33
N ALA A 7 4.99 2.18 -8.62
CA ALA A 7 5.51 3.45 -9.15
C ALA A 7 4.83 3.86 -10.46
N GLY A 8 4.58 2.92 -11.38
CA GLY A 8 3.88 3.20 -12.64
C GLY A 8 2.40 3.59 -12.45
N SER A 9 1.71 2.93 -11.51
CA SER A 9 0.29 3.21 -11.20
C SER A 9 0.12 4.47 -10.36
N VAL A 10 1.06 4.76 -9.46
CA VAL A 10 1.12 5.95 -8.61
C VAL A 10 1.51 7.19 -9.44
N ALA A 11 2.43 7.06 -10.40
CA ALA A 11 2.85 8.16 -11.28
C ALA A 11 1.74 8.64 -12.24
N ALA A 12 0.82 7.74 -12.64
CA ALA A 12 -0.28 8.08 -13.54
C ALA A 12 -1.45 8.82 -12.85
N VAL A 13 -1.56 8.70 -11.52
CA VAL A 13 -2.72 9.18 -10.74
C VAL A 13 -2.32 10.34 -9.80
N LEU A 14 -1.04 10.52 -9.48
CA LEU A 14 -0.56 11.57 -8.57
C LEU A 14 -0.91 13.02 -8.97
N PRO A 15 -0.70 13.50 -10.21
CA PRO A 15 -0.72 14.95 -10.45
C PRO A 15 -2.11 15.62 -10.33
N VAL A 16 -3.18 14.89 -10.68
CA VAL A 16 -4.55 15.42 -10.65
C VAL A 16 -5.17 15.26 -9.26
N TRP A 17 -4.83 14.17 -8.58
CA TRP A 17 -5.36 13.85 -7.26
C TRP A 17 -4.58 14.56 -6.15
N SER A 18 -3.30 14.90 -6.37
CA SER A 18 -2.50 15.70 -5.44
C SER A 18 -2.98 17.14 -5.34
N LEU A 19 -3.40 17.77 -6.44
CA LEU A 19 -3.87 19.16 -6.43
C LEU A 19 -5.21 19.29 -5.71
N VAL A 20 -6.15 18.37 -5.95
CA VAL A 20 -7.42 18.31 -5.22
C VAL A 20 -7.17 17.98 -3.74
N ALA A 21 -6.35 16.96 -3.45
CA ALA A 21 -6.02 16.57 -2.08
C ALA A 21 -5.29 17.70 -1.32
N GLU A 22 -4.34 18.38 -1.94
CA GLU A 22 -3.63 19.53 -1.35
C GLU A 22 -4.60 20.70 -1.10
N THR A 23 -5.44 21.03 -2.08
CA THR A 23 -6.42 22.12 -1.94
C THR A 23 -7.42 21.86 -0.82
N VAL A 24 -7.88 20.62 -0.68
CA VAL A 24 -8.77 20.18 0.39
C VAL A 24 -8.05 20.19 1.73
N ALA A 25 -6.88 19.55 1.84
CA ALA A 25 -6.12 19.43 3.08
C ALA A 25 -5.68 20.78 3.65
N CYS A 26 -5.29 21.71 2.77
CA CYS A 26 -4.88 23.06 3.15
C CYS A 26 -6.04 24.06 3.27
N GLY A 27 -7.30 23.63 3.07
CA GLY A 27 -8.47 24.50 3.14
C GLY A 27 -8.43 25.68 2.16
N ARG A 28 -7.84 25.47 0.97
CA ARG A 28 -7.58 26.56 0.00
C ARG A 28 -8.81 26.96 -0.82
N LEU A 29 -9.84 26.11 -0.84
CA LEU A 29 -11.12 26.36 -1.49
C LEU A 29 -11.94 27.35 -0.64
N ARG A 30 -12.30 28.51 -1.22
CA ARG A 30 -13.07 29.57 -0.53
C ARG A 30 -14.51 29.64 -1.05
N GLU A 31 -15.37 30.38 -0.36
CA GLU A 31 -16.78 30.56 -0.78
C GLU A 31 -16.91 31.19 -2.18
N ALA A 32 -15.99 32.08 -2.58
CA ALA A 32 -15.97 32.62 -3.93
C ALA A 32 -15.67 31.53 -5.00
N ASP A 33 -14.84 30.56 -4.65
CA ASP A 33 -14.52 29.42 -5.52
C ASP A 33 -15.74 28.48 -5.62
N ALA A 34 -16.40 28.22 -4.49
CA ALA A 34 -17.65 27.45 -4.43
C ALA A 34 -18.79 28.10 -5.21
N ALA A 35 -18.92 29.43 -5.16
CA ALA A 35 -19.88 30.18 -5.96
C ALA A 35 -19.58 30.02 -7.45
N THR A 36 -18.30 30.09 -7.84
CA THR A 36 -17.86 29.87 -9.23
C THR A 36 -18.23 28.46 -9.71
N VAL A 37 -17.98 27.43 -8.90
CA VAL A 37 -18.38 26.03 -9.19
C VAL A 37 -19.90 25.92 -9.33
N THR A 38 -20.65 26.56 -8.44
CA THR A 38 -22.13 26.53 -8.46
C THR A 38 -22.68 27.19 -9.72
N THR A 39 -22.13 28.34 -10.14
CA THR A 39 -22.52 29.00 -11.39
C THR A 39 -22.26 28.11 -12.61
N ILE A 40 -21.15 27.36 -12.64
CA ILE A 40 -20.87 26.40 -13.72
C ILE A 40 -21.84 25.21 -13.67
N ALA A 41 -22.21 24.76 -12.47
CA ALA A 41 -23.18 23.67 -12.28
C ALA A 41 -24.59 24.03 -12.76
N GLU A 42 -24.93 25.33 -12.74
CA GLU A 42 -26.21 25.88 -13.18
C GLU A 42 -26.28 26.16 -14.69
N LEU A 43 -25.16 26.07 -15.42
CA LEU A 43 -25.15 26.11 -16.88
C LEU A 43 -25.93 24.93 -17.48
N SER A 44 -26.44 25.12 -18.69
CA SER A 44 -27.03 24.02 -19.46
C SER A 44 -26.02 22.90 -19.69
N ASP A 45 -26.54 21.69 -19.93
CA ASP A 45 -25.68 20.52 -20.14
C ASP A 45 -24.77 20.70 -21.37
N GLU A 46 -25.26 21.37 -22.41
CA GLU A 46 -24.50 21.70 -23.63
C GLU A 46 -23.41 22.74 -23.38
N GLU A 47 -23.71 23.86 -22.73
CA GLU A 47 -22.72 24.88 -22.38
C GLU A 47 -21.61 24.30 -21.50
N ARG A 48 -21.97 23.47 -20.52
CA ARG A 48 -21.00 22.84 -19.63
C ARG A 48 -20.15 21.79 -20.36
N ALA A 49 -20.75 20.99 -21.25
CA ALA A 49 -20.00 20.02 -22.05
C ALA A 49 -18.95 20.72 -22.93
N MET A 50 -19.34 21.84 -23.57
CA MET A 50 -18.43 22.66 -24.35
C MET A 50 -17.35 23.31 -23.48
N LEU A 51 -17.71 23.81 -22.30
CA LEU A 51 -16.78 24.44 -21.36
C LEU A 51 -15.71 23.45 -20.85
N PHE A 52 -16.04 22.17 -20.67
CA PHE A 52 -15.10 21.14 -20.21
C PHE A 52 -14.43 20.33 -21.33
N MET A 53 -14.63 20.69 -22.59
CA MET A 53 -14.07 19.97 -23.74
C MET A 53 -12.53 19.99 -23.75
N SER A 54 -11.92 21.12 -23.36
CA SER A 54 -10.47 21.25 -23.18
C SER A 54 -10.12 22.26 -22.09
N VAL A 55 -8.84 22.30 -21.70
CA VAL A 55 -8.30 23.30 -20.75
C VAL A 55 -8.44 24.73 -21.32
N ASP A 56 -8.26 24.87 -22.63
CA ASP A 56 -8.38 26.14 -23.35
C ASP A 56 -9.83 26.59 -23.41
N ASP A 57 -10.77 25.68 -23.73
CA ASP A 57 -12.20 25.99 -23.71
C ASP A 57 -12.65 26.48 -22.33
N PHE A 58 -12.19 25.79 -21.27
CA PHE A 58 -12.50 26.18 -19.91
C PHE A 58 -12.02 27.60 -19.57
N SER A 59 -10.96 28.08 -20.21
CA SER A 59 -10.37 29.39 -19.93
C SER A 59 -10.89 30.50 -20.82
N THR A 60 -11.24 30.20 -22.06
CA THR A 60 -11.45 31.21 -23.13
C THR A 60 -12.91 31.39 -23.53
N ARG A 61 -13.77 30.39 -23.27
CA ARG A 61 -15.18 30.45 -23.67
C ARG A 61 -15.93 31.57 -22.94
N PRO A 62 -16.85 32.29 -23.63
CA PRO A 62 -17.60 33.39 -23.03
C PRO A 62 -18.67 32.94 -22.03
N GLU A 63 -19.13 31.70 -22.13
CA GLU A 63 -20.18 31.16 -21.26
C GLU A 63 -19.65 30.90 -19.84
N GLY A 64 -20.46 31.24 -18.82
CA GLY A 64 -20.14 30.99 -17.41
C GLY A 64 -19.37 32.10 -16.70
N PRO A 65 -18.65 31.77 -15.60
CA PRO A 65 -17.99 32.77 -14.76
C PRO A 65 -16.83 33.48 -15.47
N ALA A 66 -16.42 34.61 -14.89
CA ALA A 66 -15.28 35.39 -15.37
C ALA A 66 -14.01 34.51 -15.53
N PRO A 67 -13.19 34.72 -16.59
CA PRO A 67 -12.00 33.91 -16.86
C PRO A 67 -11.03 33.81 -15.68
N LEU A 68 -10.87 34.89 -14.90
CA LEU A 68 -10.02 34.89 -13.71
C LEU A 68 -10.50 33.92 -12.62
N ALA A 69 -11.81 33.80 -12.43
CA ALA A 69 -12.39 32.86 -11.46
C ALA A 69 -12.20 31.41 -11.92
N ARG A 70 -12.36 31.14 -13.22
CA ARG A 70 -12.10 29.83 -13.82
C ARG A 70 -10.63 29.43 -13.75
N ARG A 71 -9.71 30.36 -14.05
CA ARG A 71 -8.27 30.12 -13.92
C ARG A 71 -7.89 29.77 -12.49
N ARG A 72 -8.45 30.48 -11.50
CA ARG A 72 -8.25 30.16 -10.09
C ARG A 72 -8.76 28.75 -9.73
N LEU A 73 -9.89 28.32 -10.28
CA LEU A 73 -10.36 26.93 -10.10
C LEU A 73 -9.41 25.91 -10.74
N GLN A 74 -8.85 26.20 -11.91
CA GLN A 74 -7.83 25.33 -12.52
C GLN A 74 -6.56 25.26 -11.67
N ASP A 75 -6.10 26.38 -11.10
CA ASP A 75 -4.91 26.40 -10.23
C ASP A 75 -5.12 25.59 -8.94
N LEU A 76 -6.36 25.50 -8.47
CA LEU A 76 -6.71 24.77 -7.25
C LEU A 76 -7.01 23.29 -7.50
N LEU A 77 -7.72 22.96 -8.58
CA LEU A 77 -8.33 21.64 -8.76
C LEU A 77 -7.89 20.96 -10.07
N ALA A 78 -7.13 21.63 -10.92
CA ALA A 78 -6.92 21.27 -12.31
C ALA A 78 -8.24 21.10 -13.08
N HIS A 79 -8.14 20.80 -14.38
CA HIS A 79 -9.31 20.65 -15.26
C HIS A 79 -10.26 19.53 -14.81
N ALA A 80 -9.69 18.38 -14.45
CA ALA A 80 -10.47 17.21 -14.03
C ALA A 80 -11.10 17.40 -12.64
N GLY A 81 -10.41 18.01 -11.68
CA GLY A 81 -10.98 18.31 -10.37
C GLY A 81 -12.03 19.41 -10.42
N ALA A 82 -11.88 20.41 -11.29
CA ALA A 82 -12.92 21.40 -11.54
C ALA A 82 -14.19 20.76 -12.12
N ARG A 83 -14.06 19.85 -13.10
CA ARG A 83 -15.19 19.07 -13.64
C ARG A 83 -15.89 18.28 -12.54
N ARG A 84 -15.11 17.64 -11.68
CA ARG A 84 -15.65 16.82 -10.60
C ARG A 84 -16.33 17.64 -9.50
N ALA A 85 -15.79 18.80 -9.15
CA ALA A 85 -16.42 19.74 -8.23
C ALA A 85 -17.78 20.20 -8.75
N VAL A 86 -17.91 20.41 -10.06
CA VAL A 86 -19.19 20.74 -10.70
C VAL A 86 -20.17 19.58 -10.64
N ASP A 87 -19.74 18.34 -10.92
CA ASP A 87 -20.60 17.15 -10.78
C ASP A 87 -21.14 17.01 -9.36
N VAL A 88 -20.28 17.24 -8.37
CA VAL A 88 -20.62 17.21 -6.94
C VAL A 88 -21.57 18.37 -6.57
N ALA A 89 -21.40 19.55 -7.16
CA ALA A 89 -22.35 20.64 -6.98
C ALA A 89 -23.73 20.34 -7.56
N ARG A 90 -23.79 19.66 -8.72
CA ARG A 90 -25.04 19.20 -9.33
C ARG A 90 -25.76 18.13 -8.49
N SER A 91 -25.02 17.32 -7.72
CA SER A 91 -25.61 16.38 -6.77
C SER A 91 -26.05 17.03 -5.45
N GLY A 92 -25.91 18.35 -5.30
CA GLY A 92 -26.48 19.13 -4.18
C GLY A 92 -25.47 19.67 -3.18
N ALA A 93 -24.16 19.44 -3.37
CA ALA A 93 -23.13 20.02 -2.51
C ALA A 93 -22.91 21.50 -2.86
N ARG A 94 -23.33 22.41 -1.98
CA ARG A 94 -23.12 23.86 -2.15
C ARG A 94 -22.29 24.43 -1.01
N GLY A 95 -21.52 25.47 -1.32
CA GLY A 95 -20.61 26.13 -0.39
C GLY A 95 -19.26 25.40 -0.24
N ALA A 96 -18.25 26.13 0.24
CA ALA A 96 -16.88 25.62 0.25
C ALA A 96 -16.73 24.39 1.14
N ALA A 97 -17.34 24.41 2.34
CA ALA A 97 -17.23 23.29 3.28
C ALA A 97 -17.78 21.96 2.72
N ARG A 98 -18.95 21.98 2.06
CA ARG A 98 -19.57 20.76 1.50
C ARG A 98 -18.82 20.27 0.27
N LEU A 99 -18.34 21.19 -0.58
CA LEU A 99 -17.50 20.83 -1.72
C LEU A 99 -16.19 20.22 -1.25
N THR A 100 -15.53 20.82 -0.26
CA THR A 100 -14.29 20.28 0.33
C THR A 100 -14.50 18.87 0.88
N ALA A 101 -15.56 18.63 1.65
CA ALA A 101 -15.86 17.29 2.19
C ALA A 101 -16.09 16.26 1.07
N ALA A 102 -16.91 16.59 0.07
CA ALA A 102 -17.20 15.68 -1.03
C ALA A 102 -16.02 15.46 -1.98
N LEU A 103 -15.12 16.45 -2.10
CA LEU A 103 -13.86 16.32 -2.83
C LEU A 103 -12.83 15.50 -2.04
N ASP A 104 -12.78 15.60 -0.72
CA ASP A 104 -11.91 14.78 0.14
C ASP A 104 -12.25 13.29 0.00
N ASP A 105 -13.54 12.95 0.07
CA ASP A 105 -14.04 11.58 -0.03
C ASP A 105 -13.61 10.87 -1.31
N ILE A 106 -13.57 11.62 -2.42
CA ILE A 106 -13.18 11.07 -3.71
C ILE A 106 -11.67 11.14 -3.93
N SER A 107 -10.95 12.06 -3.28
CA SER A 107 -9.54 12.44 -3.57
C SER A 107 -8.53 11.28 -3.50
N GLY A 108 -8.91 10.16 -2.89
CA GLY A 108 -8.01 9.03 -2.65
C GLY A 108 -6.98 9.29 -1.55
N ARG A 109 -6.96 10.49 -0.94
CA ARG A 109 -6.02 10.86 0.14
C ARG A 109 -6.06 9.88 1.30
N ARG A 110 -7.25 9.59 1.84
CA ARG A 110 -7.41 8.64 2.94
C ARG A 110 -6.94 7.24 2.57
N ALA A 111 -7.25 6.78 1.36
CA ALA A 111 -6.80 5.46 0.89
C ALA A 111 -5.27 5.39 0.73
N LEU A 112 -4.64 6.49 0.32
CA LEU A 112 -3.19 6.63 0.23
C LEU A 112 -2.54 6.72 1.62
N GLU A 113 -3.09 7.51 2.54
CA GLU A 113 -2.64 7.59 3.94
C GLU A 113 -2.72 6.21 4.60
N GLU A 114 -3.85 5.53 4.50
CA GLU A 114 -3.99 4.15 5.00
C GLU A 114 -3.01 3.18 4.33
N ALA A 115 -2.70 3.35 3.04
CA ALA A 115 -1.71 2.53 2.36
C ALA A 115 -0.28 2.83 2.85
N ILE A 116 0.05 4.11 3.09
CA ILE A 116 1.32 4.55 3.65
C ILE A 116 1.46 4.05 5.08
N ASP A 117 0.43 4.15 5.91
CA ASP A 117 0.42 3.65 7.29
C ASP A 117 0.64 2.13 7.32
N ARG A 118 -0.09 1.38 6.48
CA ARG A 118 0.12 -0.07 6.32
C ARG A 118 1.54 -0.40 5.84
N LEU A 119 2.12 0.42 4.96
CA LEU A 119 3.50 0.26 4.49
C LEU A 119 4.51 0.61 5.59
N ALA A 120 4.25 1.62 6.42
CA ALA A 120 5.09 2.04 7.53
C ALA A 120 5.10 0.98 8.64
N GLU A 121 3.93 0.45 9.01
CA GLU A 121 3.81 -0.68 9.94
C GLU A 121 4.60 -1.90 9.43
N ARG A 122 4.50 -2.21 8.13
CA ARG A 122 5.28 -3.28 7.50
C ARG A 122 6.78 -2.96 7.45
N ALA A 123 7.17 -1.71 7.20
CA ALA A 123 8.57 -1.30 7.15
C ALA A 123 9.25 -1.36 8.52
N ASP A 124 8.55 -1.01 9.59
CA ASP A 124 9.05 -1.13 10.97
C ASP A 124 9.16 -2.59 11.41
N VAL A 125 8.19 -3.42 11.00
CA VAL A 125 8.26 -4.88 11.11
C VAL A 125 9.51 -5.37 10.38
N LEU A 126 9.68 -5.12 9.08
CA LEU A 126 10.86 -5.56 8.32
C LEU A 126 12.19 -5.03 8.85
N ARG A 127 12.22 -3.81 9.38
CA ARG A 127 13.41 -3.22 10.03
C ARG A 127 13.73 -3.94 11.35
N ALA A 128 12.73 -4.18 12.20
CA ALA A 128 12.88 -4.94 13.43
C ALA A 128 13.33 -6.37 13.13
N SER A 129 12.80 -6.98 12.06
CA SER A 129 13.30 -8.25 11.57
C SER A 129 14.78 -8.11 11.21
N ARG A 130 15.14 -7.16 10.33
CA ARG A 130 16.52 -6.96 9.84
C ARG A 130 17.51 -6.87 11.00
N MET A 131 17.18 -6.06 11.99
CA MET A 131 17.98 -5.91 13.22
C MET A 131 18.11 -7.21 14.00
N LEU A 132 17.06 -8.04 14.09
CA LEU A 132 17.13 -9.37 14.73
C LEU A 132 18.03 -10.35 13.97
N ALA A 133 18.02 -10.35 12.63
CA ALA A 133 18.89 -11.21 11.83
C ALA A 133 20.36 -10.76 11.90
N ASP A 134 20.60 -9.45 11.87
CA ASP A 134 21.94 -8.91 12.02
C ASP A 134 22.49 -9.19 13.43
N ALA A 135 21.66 -9.08 14.47
CA ALA A 135 22.03 -9.49 15.84
C ALA A 135 22.33 -11.00 15.94
N TRP A 136 21.60 -11.85 15.22
CA TRP A 136 21.83 -13.29 15.18
C TRP A 136 23.15 -13.67 14.50
N ASN A 137 23.45 -13.04 13.37
CA ASN A 137 24.70 -13.25 12.65
C ASN A 137 25.90 -12.77 13.49
N ALA A 138 25.77 -11.60 14.13
CA ALA A 138 26.78 -11.10 15.07
C ALA A 138 26.99 -12.05 16.27
N ALA A 139 25.94 -12.71 16.76
CA ALA A 139 26.02 -13.70 17.84
C ALA A 139 26.70 -15.02 17.42
N HIS A 140 26.82 -15.29 16.11
CA HIS A 140 27.52 -16.47 15.58
C HIS A 140 29.00 -16.21 15.33
N ASP A 141 29.40 -14.97 15.05
CA ASP A 141 30.77 -14.61 14.70
C ASP A 141 31.69 -14.40 15.93
N ASP A 142 31.15 -14.09 17.11
CA ASP A 142 31.92 -13.86 18.34
C ASP A 142 31.57 -14.84 19.47
N TYR A 143 32.49 -15.74 19.81
CA TYR A 143 32.30 -16.77 20.84
C TYR A 143 32.26 -16.21 22.27
N ALA A 144 32.84 -15.04 22.55
CA ALA A 144 32.93 -14.47 23.90
C ALA A 144 31.69 -13.65 24.30
N VAL A 145 31.00 -13.05 23.32
CA VAL A 145 29.76 -12.27 23.50
C VAL A 145 28.51 -13.08 23.10
N GLY A 146 28.71 -14.18 22.38
CA GLY A 146 27.65 -14.89 21.69
C GLY A 146 26.72 -15.73 22.57
N GLU A 147 27.12 -16.25 23.73
CA GLU A 147 26.24 -17.16 24.50
C GLU A 147 25.02 -16.45 25.11
N PRO A 148 25.15 -15.32 25.86
CA PRO A 148 24.00 -14.59 26.39
C PRO A 148 23.12 -13.97 25.28
N LEU A 149 23.74 -13.56 24.18
CA LEU A 149 23.04 -13.01 23.02
C LEU A 149 22.27 -14.10 22.25
N ARG A 150 22.85 -15.30 22.08
CA ARG A 150 22.16 -16.46 21.48
C ARG A 150 20.96 -16.88 22.33
N ASP A 151 21.09 -16.89 23.66
CA ASP A 151 19.98 -17.22 24.56
C ASP A 151 18.87 -16.16 24.52
N ALA A 152 19.23 -14.88 24.51
CA ALA A 152 18.26 -13.78 24.38
C ALA A 152 17.52 -13.84 23.03
N VAL A 153 18.23 -14.10 21.93
CA VAL A 153 17.60 -14.24 20.61
C VAL A 153 16.79 -15.53 20.52
N ALA A 154 17.25 -16.65 21.09
CA ALA A 154 16.48 -17.90 21.15
C ALA A 154 15.16 -17.71 21.93
N SER A 155 15.20 -17.03 23.08
CA SER A 155 14.03 -16.67 23.87
C SER A 155 13.03 -15.80 23.07
N LEU A 156 13.54 -14.82 22.31
CA LEU A 156 12.70 -14.00 21.43
C LEU A 156 12.08 -14.83 20.29
N ARG A 157 12.83 -15.77 19.69
CA ARG A 157 12.30 -16.65 18.64
C ARG A 157 11.16 -17.55 19.12
N HIS A 158 11.01 -17.81 20.42
CA HIS A 158 9.87 -18.56 20.94
C HIS A 158 8.58 -17.73 21.03
N ARG A 159 8.67 -16.40 20.86
CA ARG A 159 7.50 -15.51 20.90
C ARG A 159 6.69 -15.62 19.59
N PRO A 160 5.35 -15.77 19.65
CA PRO A 160 4.50 -15.82 18.46
C PRO A 160 4.63 -14.59 17.55
N GLU A 161 4.90 -13.43 18.12
CA GLU A 161 5.07 -12.16 17.42
C GLU A 161 6.32 -12.17 16.54
N VAL A 162 7.41 -12.76 17.04
CA VAL A 162 8.66 -12.92 16.28
C VAL A 162 8.49 -13.97 15.19
N HIS A 163 7.67 -15.01 15.41
CA HIS A 163 7.37 -15.96 14.33
C HIS A 163 6.63 -15.29 13.16
N ARG A 164 5.66 -14.41 13.43
CA ARG A 164 4.96 -13.63 12.37
C ARG A 164 5.90 -12.71 11.61
N LEU A 165 6.93 -12.21 12.30
CA LEU A 165 7.97 -11.39 11.71
C LEU A 165 8.81 -12.17 10.69
N GLU A 166 9.19 -13.40 11.05
CA GLU A 166 9.91 -14.31 10.15
C GLU A 166 9.03 -14.80 8.98
N GLU A 167 7.71 -14.99 9.20
CA GLU A 167 6.74 -15.27 8.12
C GLU A 167 6.75 -14.16 7.04
N ALA A 168 6.72 -12.89 7.47
CA ALA A 168 6.74 -11.76 6.55
C ALA A 168 8.04 -11.70 5.72
N ARG A 169 9.20 -11.98 6.33
CA ARG A 169 10.49 -12.01 5.62
C ARG A 169 10.60 -13.13 4.63
N ALA A 170 10.13 -14.33 5.01
CA ALA A 170 10.11 -15.47 4.12
C ALA A 170 9.27 -15.15 2.88
N LEU A 171 8.12 -14.47 3.06
CA LEU A 171 7.28 -14.03 1.95
C LEU A 171 7.97 -12.98 1.07
N ASP A 172 8.63 -11.98 1.68
CA ASP A 172 9.40 -10.97 0.94
C ASP A 172 10.55 -11.58 0.13
N ALA A 173 11.25 -12.58 0.69
CA ALA A 173 12.33 -13.27 -0.01
C ALA A 173 11.83 -14.02 -1.25
N LEU A 174 10.63 -14.61 -1.17
CA LEU A 174 9.93 -15.22 -2.31
C LEU A 174 9.51 -14.16 -3.34
N ASP A 175 8.91 -13.05 -2.90
CA ASP A 175 8.47 -11.94 -3.78
C ASP A 175 9.63 -11.23 -4.49
N ALA A 176 10.79 -11.17 -3.85
CA ALA A 176 12.01 -10.64 -4.43
C ALA A 176 12.68 -11.60 -5.42
N GLY A 177 12.21 -12.85 -5.53
CA GLY A 177 12.86 -13.89 -6.34
C GLY A 177 14.26 -14.25 -5.82
N SER A 178 14.52 -14.02 -4.53
CA SER A 178 15.83 -14.28 -3.90
C SER A 178 16.00 -15.72 -3.43
N VAL A 179 15.00 -16.56 -3.68
CA VAL A 179 14.89 -17.94 -3.19
C VAL A 179 14.67 -18.86 -4.39
N ALA A 180 15.50 -19.88 -4.54
CA ALA A 180 15.32 -20.91 -5.57
C ALA A 180 14.60 -22.13 -4.97
N LEU A 181 13.31 -22.29 -5.28
CA LEU A 181 12.50 -23.45 -4.90
C LEU A 181 11.83 -24.06 -6.15
N ALA A 182 11.45 -25.32 -6.08
CA ALA A 182 10.60 -25.90 -7.12
C ALA A 182 9.20 -25.26 -7.06
N ASP A 183 8.53 -25.09 -8.21
CA ASP A 183 7.25 -24.38 -8.31
C ASP A 183 6.18 -24.90 -7.34
N GLY A 184 6.17 -26.21 -7.06
CA GLY A 184 5.26 -26.81 -6.08
C GLY A 184 5.55 -26.37 -4.64
N ASP A 185 6.83 -26.32 -4.27
CA ASP A 185 7.28 -25.91 -2.94
C ASP A 185 7.09 -24.40 -2.74
N GLU A 186 7.38 -23.57 -3.75
CA GLU A 186 7.13 -22.13 -3.65
C GLU A 186 5.62 -21.83 -3.47
N ARG A 187 4.74 -22.48 -4.25
CA ARG A 187 3.30 -22.31 -4.08
C ARG A 187 2.83 -22.70 -2.68
N LEU A 188 3.32 -23.83 -2.17
CA LEU A 188 2.98 -24.28 -0.81
C LEU A 188 3.53 -23.31 0.25
N ALA A 189 4.75 -22.81 0.10
CA ALA A 189 5.32 -21.82 1.01
C ALA A 189 4.45 -20.56 1.08
N ARG A 190 4.05 -20.04 -0.08
CA ARG A 190 3.17 -18.87 -0.18
C ARG A 190 1.84 -19.13 0.54
N ALA A 191 1.18 -20.25 0.25
CA ALA A 191 -0.07 -20.64 0.90
C ALA A 191 0.07 -20.74 2.44
N VAL A 192 1.17 -21.30 2.94
CA VAL A 192 1.44 -21.37 4.38
C VAL A 192 1.65 -19.99 5.00
N LEU A 193 2.44 -19.13 4.35
CA LEU A 193 2.79 -17.80 4.84
C LEU A 193 1.61 -16.80 4.75
N THR A 194 0.70 -16.98 3.79
CA THR A 194 -0.55 -16.20 3.67
C THR A 194 -1.71 -16.80 4.47
N ARG A 195 -1.53 -17.97 5.10
CA ARG A 195 -2.54 -18.73 5.87
C ARG A 195 -3.69 -19.26 5.02
N GLU A 196 -3.42 -19.54 3.76
CA GLU A 196 -4.33 -20.13 2.77
C GLU A 196 -3.98 -21.60 2.51
N VAL A 197 -3.63 -22.34 3.57
CA VAL A 197 -3.21 -23.74 3.47
C VAL A 197 -4.38 -24.61 3.01
N PRO A 198 -4.20 -25.46 1.98
CA PRO A 198 -5.23 -26.41 1.55
C PRO A 198 -5.70 -27.30 2.69
N THR A 199 -7.00 -27.52 2.80
CA THR A 199 -7.60 -28.31 3.89
C THR A 199 -7.32 -29.81 3.79
N ASP A 200 -6.97 -30.28 2.60
CA ASP A 200 -6.61 -31.66 2.27
C ASP A 200 -5.10 -31.92 2.34
N LEU A 201 -4.30 -30.93 2.77
CA LEU A 201 -2.85 -31.07 2.88
C LEU A 201 -2.49 -32.08 3.99
N ASP A 202 -1.72 -33.11 3.63
CA ASP A 202 -1.02 -33.95 4.60
C ASP A 202 0.08 -33.13 5.28
N LEU A 203 -0.22 -32.65 6.49
CA LEU A 203 0.67 -31.79 7.26
C LEU A 203 1.98 -32.49 7.64
N ASP A 204 1.95 -33.79 7.93
CA ASP A 204 3.16 -34.52 8.34
C ASP A 204 4.08 -34.73 7.13
N ALA A 205 3.53 -35.13 5.98
CA ALA A 205 4.30 -35.23 4.74
C ALA A 205 4.87 -33.87 4.31
N ALA A 206 4.11 -32.79 4.46
CA ALA A 206 4.57 -31.43 4.17
C ALA A 206 5.72 -31.00 5.10
N ILE A 207 5.60 -31.24 6.41
CA ILE A 207 6.67 -30.94 7.39
C ILE A 207 7.96 -31.67 7.04
N ASP A 208 7.87 -32.96 6.71
CA ASP A 208 9.06 -33.76 6.37
C ASP A 208 9.71 -33.28 5.07
N ARG A 209 8.90 -32.93 4.06
CA ARG A 209 9.37 -32.30 2.82
C ARG A 209 10.14 -31.00 3.09
N TRP A 210 9.63 -30.14 3.96
CA TRP A 210 10.28 -28.85 4.25
C TRP A 210 11.56 -29.01 5.07
N ARG A 211 11.63 -30.00 5.97
CA ARG A 211 12.88 -30.36 6.66
C ARG A 211 13.94 -30.89 5.70
N GLU A 212 13.53 -31.65 4.69
CA GLU A 212 14.44 -32.11 3.65
C GLU A 212 15.01 -30.91 2.87
N ILE A 213 14.17 -29.95 2.46
CA ILE A 213 14.63 -28.71 1.81
C ILE A 213 15.60 -27.94 2.70
N GLU A 214 15.29 -27.77 4.00
CA GLU A 214 16.16 -27.10 4.96
C GLU A 214 17.56 -27.74 5.05
N ASN A 215 17.61 -29.07 5.00
CA ASN A 215 18.85 -29.84 5.17
C ASN A 215 19.68 -29.91 3.88
N LEU A 216 19.03 -29.97 2.71
CA LEU A 216 19.70 -30.17 1.43
C LEU A 216 20.09 -28.86 0.73
N THR A 217 19.43 -27.74 1.07
CA THR A 217 19.71 -26.48 0.39
C THR A 217 21.03 -25.83 0.84
N GLY A 218 21.81 -25.36 -0.13
CA GLY A 218 22.97 -24.49 0.11
C GLY A 218 22.64 -23.00 0.15
N ASP A 219 21.41 -22.61 -0.21
CA ASP A 219 20.95 -21.23 -0.21
C ASP A 219 20.38 -20.85 1.16
N LEU A 220 20.97 -19.81 1.78
CA LEU A 220 20.56 -19.30 3.08
C LEU A 220 19.11 -18.77 3.08
N HIS A 221 18.63 -18.19 1.98
CA HIS A 221 17.25 -17.70 1.90
C HIS A 221 16.26 -18.86 1.77
N ALA A 222 16.55 -19.85 0.92
CA ALA A 222 15.77 -21.08 0.85
C ALA A 222 15.73 -21.83 2.19
N LYS A 223 16.86 -21.90 2.90
CA LYS A 223 16.93 -22.50 4.23
C LYS A 223 16.06 -21.76 5.24
N HIS A 224 16.11 -20.44 5.23
CA HIS A 224 15.28 -19.60 6.09
C HIS A 224 13.78 -19.81 5.81
N VAL A 225 13.35 -19.77 4.55
CA VAL A 225 11.97 -20.05 4.15
C VAL A 225 11.53 -21.43 4.64
N ALA A 226 12.36 -22.45 4.46
CA ALA A 226 12.05 -23.81 4.89
C ALA A 226 11.86 -23.94 6.40
N GLN A 227 12.70 -23.28 7.21
CA GLN A 227 12.56 -23.24 8.67
C GLN A 227 11.26 -22.58 9.12
N VAL A 228 10.90 -21.46 8.49
CA VAL A 228 9.69 -20.70 8.83
C VAL A 228 8.44 -21.50 8.46
N VAL A 229 8.41 -22.06 7.25
CA VAL A 229 7.28 -22.88 6.78
C VAL A 229 7.11 -24.15 7.63
N THR A 230 8.19 -24.86 7.94
CA THR A 230 8.18 -26.03 8.85
C THR A 230 7.54 -25.68 10.19
N ARG A 231 7.92 -24.52 10.75
CA ARG A 231 7.39 -24.06 12.04
C ARG A 231 5.91 -23.67 11.94
N SER A 232 5.49 -22.96 10.89
CA SER A 232 4.08 -22.60 10.69
C SER A 232 3.18 -23.83 10.55
N LEU A 233 3.63 -24.84 9.79
CA LEU A 233 2.92 -26.13 9.67
C LEU A 233 2.86 -26.88 11.01
N THR A 234 3.95 -26.91 11.76
CA THR A 234 4.00 -27.54 13.10
C THR A 234 3.02 -26.87 14.07
N LEU A 235 2.92 -25.54 14.04
CA LEU A 235 1.95 -24.78 14.85
C LEU A 235 0.50 -25.06 14.43
N GLN A 236 0.24 -25.27 13.13
CA GLN A 236 -1.08 -25.65 12.63
C GLN A 236 -1.47 -27.08 13.06
N ARG A 237 -0.52 -28.02 13.02
CA ARG A 237 -0.71 -29.40 13.49
C ARG A 237 -1.12 -29.48 14.97
N GLY A 238 -0.63 -28.55 15.79
CA GLY A 238 -0.90 -28.49 17.22
C GLY A 238 -2.19 -27.78 17.62
N ARG A 239 -3.00 -27.28 16.67
CA ARG A 239 -4.29 -26.66 16.97
C ARG A 239 -5.37 -27.75 17.11
N PRO A 240 -6.18 -27.74 18.19
CA PRO A 240 -7.27 -28.69 18.37
C PRO A 240 -8.40 -28.49 17.36
#